data_AF-A0A1H9VB91-F1
#
_entry.id   AF-A0A1H9VB91-F1
#
_cell.length_a   1.000
_cell.length_b   1.000
_cell.length_c   1.000
_cell.angle_alpha   90.00
_cell.angle_beta   90.00
_cell.angle_gamma   90.00
#
_symmetry.space_group_name_H-M   'P 1'
#
loop_
_entity.id
_entity.type
_entity.pdbx_description
1 polymer ?
#
loop_
_entity_poly.entity_id
_entity_poly.type
_entity_poly.pdbx_seq_one_letter_code
_entity_poly.pdbx_strand_id
1 'polypeptide(L)'
;MLAKSYIDHDSSPKLKVLLSEDEVFAKRLMDRDKTAFKMLYRKYASLIYGRILSKVANQYQAEQLLEQTFIQAYHNIHDFDFVKIKLFTWLNQIAKKQLDKQLFNG
;
A
#
# COMPACT_ATOMS: atom_id res chain seq x y z
N MET A 1 32.61 -47.34 -26.81
CA MET A 1 31.73 -47.27 -25.62
C MET A 1 32.51 -46.54 -24.54
N LEU A 2 32.14 -45.40 -23.96
CA LEU A 2 30.94 -44.56 -23.98
C LEU A 2 31.42 -43.09 -23.82
N ALA A 3 30.96 -42.21 -24.72
CA ALA A 3 30.97 -40.78 -24.47
C ALA A 3 29.82 -40.43 -23.52
N LYS A 4 30.10 -39.68 -22.46
CA LYS A 4 29.13 -38.76 -21.85
C LYS A 4 29.87 -37.73 -20.99
N SER A 5 30.34 -36.69 -21.67
CA SER A 5 30.31 -35.34 -21.15
C SER A 5 28.87 -35.02 -20.71
N TYR A 6 28.65 -34.84 -19.41
CA TYR A 6 27.49 -34.08 -18.94
C TYR A 6 28.03 -32.80 -18.33
N ILE A 7 28.13 -31.81 -19.21
CA ILE A 7 28.53 -30.43 -18.96
C ILE A 7 27.50 -29.77 -18.06
N ASP A 8 27.97 -29.02 -17.08
CA ASP A 8 27.24 -27.97 -16.39
C ASP A 8 26.61 -27.01 -17.40
N HIS A 9 25.29 -27.04 -17.56
CA HIS A 9 24.49 -25.91 -18.05
C HIS A 9 23.00 -26.19 -17.85
N ASP A 10 22.49 -25.97 -16.63
CA ASP A 10 21.17 -25.35 -16.48
C ASP A 10 21.04 -24.62 -15.14
N SER A 11 21.83 -23.55 -14.97
CA SER A 11 21.47 -22.46 -14.05
C SER A 11 20.54 -21.49 -14.78
N SER A 12 19.40 -21.97 -15.28
CA SER A 12 18.35 -21.06 -15.72
C SER A 12 17.72 -20.42 -14.50
N PRO A 13 17.65 -19.09 -14.39
CA PRO A 13 16.76 -18.46 -13.44
C PRO A 13 15.36 -18.90 -13.83
N LYS A 14 14.74 -19.77 -13.00
CA LYS A 14 13.33 -20.13 -13.14
C LYS A 14 12.58 -18.81 -13.36
N LEU A 15 11.99 -18.68 -14.54
CA LEU A 15 11.36 -17.46 -15.03
C LEU A 15 10.64 -16.74 -13.88
N LYS A 16 10.92 -15.43 -13.77
CA LYS A 16 10.13 -14.45 -12.99
C LYS A 16 8.67 -14.90 -12.97
N VAL A 17 8.24 -15.36 -11.80
CA VAL A 17 6.85 -15.62 -11.46
C VAL A 17 6.03 -14.41 -11.93
N LEU A 18 4.97 -14.66 -12.71
CA LEU A 18 4.03 -13.64 -13.15
C LEU A 18 3.54 -12.91 -11.89
N LEU A 19 3.93 -11.65 -11.70
CA LEU A 19 3.48 -10.87 -10.55
C LEU A 19 1.95 -10.82 -10.57
N SER A 20 1.31 -10.99 -9.41
CA SER A 20 -0.14 -10.79 -9.33
C SER A 20 -0.51 -9.34 -9.60
N GLU A 21 -1.76 -9.06 -9.98
CA GLU A 21 -2.24 -7.69 -10.18
C GLU A 21 -2.02 -6.81 -8.95
N ASP A 22 -2.23 -7.37 -7.75
CA ASP A 22 -2.02 -6.67 -6.47
C ASP A 22 -0.53 -6.34 -6.25
N GLU A 23 0.39 -7.24 -6.62
CA GLU A 23 1.83 -6.99 -6.52
C GLU A 23 2.30 -5.94 -7.53
N VAL A 24 1.79 -5.98 -8.76
CA VAL A 24 2.06 -4.94 -9.78
C VAL A 24 1.54 -3.59 -9.29
N PHE A 25 0.33 -3.57 -8.74
CA PHE A 25 -0.26 -2.36 -8.20
C PHE A 25 0.55 -1.81 -7.01
N ALA A 26 0.96 -2.67 -6.08
CA ALA A 26 1.81 -2.29 -4.95
C ALA A 26 3.16 -1.73 -5.41
N LYS A 27 3.82 -2.36 -6.39
CA LYS A 27 5.08 -1.85 -6.96
C LYS A 27 4.91 -0.46 -7.57
N ARG A 28 3.87 -0.26 -8.39
CA ARG A 28 3.59 1.07 -8.96
C ARG A 28 3.35 2.14 -7.90
N LEU A 29 2.67 1.77 -6.80
CA LEU A 29 2.48 2.67 -5.67
C LEU A 29 3.81 3.05 -5.02
N MET A 30 4.69 2.07 -4.77
CA MET A 30 6.03 2.31 -4.20
C MET A 30 6.89 3.19 -5.12
N ASP A 31 6.73 3.08 -6.43
CA ASP A 31 7.38 3.93 -7.45
C ASP A 31 6.76 5.34 -7.55
N ARG A 32 5.85 5.71 -6.63
CA ARG A 32 5.12 7.00 -6.60
C ARG A 32 4.36 7.32 -7.88
N ASP A 33 3.90 6.31 -8.61
CA ASP A 33 3.02 6.48 -9.76
C ASP A 33 1.72 7.18 -9.33
N LYS A 34 1.54 8.41 -9.81
CA LYS A 34 0.37 9.26 -9.50
C LYS A 34 -0.95 8.60 -9.90
N THR A 35 -0.96 7.83 -10.99
CA THR A 35 -2.15 7.11 -11.45
C THR A 35 -2.49 5.97 -10.51
N ALA A 36 -1.48 5.20 -10.09
CA ALA A 36 -1.68 4.14 -9.11
C ALA A 36 -2.19 4.72 -7.77
N PHE A 37 -1.62 5.83 -7.33
CA PHE A 37 -2.09 6.50 -6.10
C PHE A 37 -3.52 7.03 -6.21
N LYS A 38 -3.89 7.59 -7.37
CA LYS A 38 -5.29 7.98 -7.65
C LYS A 38 -6.24 6.79 -7.59
N MET A 39 -5.82 5.62 -8.09
CA MET A 39 -6.60 4.39 -7.97
C MET A 39 -6.72 3.93 -6.52
N LEU A 40 -5.65 4.03 -5.72
CA LEU A 40 -5.67 3.72 -4.29
C LEU A 40 -6.68 4.60 -3.55
N TYR A 41 -6.64 5.90 -3.82
CA TYR A 41 -7.60 6.87 -3.27
C TYR A 41 -9.04 6.49 -3.64
N ARG A 42 -9.32 6.28 -4.94
CA ARG A 42 -10.66 5.88 -5.41
C ARG A 42 -11.15 4.58 -4.76
N LYS A 43 -10.24 3.61 -4.54
CA LYS A 43 -10.59 2.30 -3.97
C LYS A 43 -10.91 2.37 -2.48
N TYR A 44 -10.21 3.21 -1.71
CA TYR A 44 -10.25 3.14 -0.25
C TYR A 44 -10.76 4.38 0.47
N ALA A 45 -10.84 5.55 -0.18
CA ALA A 45 -11.19 6.81 0.48
C ALA A 45 -12.54 6.73 1.21
N SER A 46 -13.59 6.21 0.57
CA SER A 46 -14.92 6.09 1.19
C SER A 46 -14.93 5.18 2.44
N LEU A 47 -14.23 4.04 2.38
CA LEU A 47 -14.14 3.11 3.50
C LEU A 47 -13.35 3.69 4.68
N ILE A 48 -12.22 4.35 4.39
CA ILE A 48 -11.41 5.01 5.41
C ILE A 48 -12.17 6.19 6.03
N TYR A 49 -12.85 6.99 5.19
CA TYR A 49 -13.69 8.10 5.64
C TYR A 49 -14.77 7.62 6.61
N GLY A 50 -15.51 6.55 6.27
CA GLY A 50 -16.54 5.99 7.17
C GLY A 50 -15.97 5.55 8.53
N ARG A 51 -14.76 4.99 8.55
CA ARG A 51 -14.07 4.66 9.81
C ARG A 51 -13.69 5.90 10.61
N ILE A 52 -13.12 6.90 9.97
CA ILE A 52 -12.73 8.16 10.64
C ILE A 52 -13.98 8.86 11.19
N LEU A 53 -15.02 8.99 10.38
CA LEU A 53 -16.28 9.65 10.75
C LEU A 53 -16.91 9.01 11.99
N SER A 54 -16.80 7.69 12.15
CA SER A 54 -17.30 6.99 13.35
C SER A 54 -16.56 7.35 14.66
N LYS A 55 -15.46 8.10 14.58
CA LYS A 55 -14.56 8.43 15.68
C LYS A 55 -14.44 9.93 15.97
N VAL A 56 -15.05 10.80 15.15
CA VAL A 56 -14.92 12.26 15.27
C VAL A 56 -16.28 12.94 15.35
N ALA A 57 -16.29 14.21 15.77
CA ALA A 57 -17.52 14.91 16.10
C ALA A 57 -18.33 15.36 14.86
N ASN A 58 -17.66 15.62 13.73
CA ASN A 58 -18.32 16.15 12.54
C ASN A 58 -17.60 15.76 11.24
N GLN A 59 -18.29 16.00 10.11
CA GLN A 59 -17.80 15.69 8.77
C GLN A 59 -16.52 16.46 8.41
N TYR A 60 -16.42 17.73 8.79
CA TYR A 60 -15.25 18.55 8.51
C TYR A 60 -13.97 17.95 9.12
N GLN A 61 -14.01 17.54 10.39
CA GLN A 61 -12.89 16.84 11.02
C GLN A 61 -12.56 15.52 10.31
N ALA A 62 -13.57 14.78 9.88
CA ALA A 62 -13.36 13.52 9.18
C ALA A 62 -12.68 13.73 7.81
N GLU A 63 -13.08 14.75 7.06
CA GLU A 63 -12.48 15.12 5.77
C GLU A 63 -11.02 15.54 5.94
N GLN A 64 -10.73 16.40 6.91
CA GLN A 64 -9.36 16.84 7.21
C GLN A 64 -8.44 15.68 7.59
N LEU A 65 -8.91 14.75 8.43
CA LEU A 65 -8.13 13.57 8.81
C LEU A 65 -7.96 12.58 7.65
N LEU A 66 -8.96 12.46 6.78
CA LEU A 66 -8.86 11.66 5.55
C LEU A 66 -7.76 12.22 4.64
N GLU A 67 -7.76 13.53 4.40
CA GLU A 67 -6.74 14.19 3.60
C GLU A 67 -5.33 13.95 4.17
N GLN A 68 -5.14 14.22 5.47
CA GLN A 68 -3.86 13.97 6.15
C GLN A 68 -3.43 12.50 6.08
N THR A 69 -4.39 11.56 6.15
CA THR A 69 -4.12 10.13 6.01
C THR A 69 -3.53 9.82 4.64
N PHE A 70 -4.12 10.32 3.56
CA PHE A 70 -3.63 10.05 2.21
C PHE A 70 -2.35 10.82 1.90
N ILE A 71 -2.15 12.04 2.42
CA ILE A 71 -0.87 12.75 2.33
C ILE A 71 0.24 11.91 3.00
N GLN A 72 -0.01 11.41 4.21
CA GLN A 72 0.97 10.59 4.91
C GLN A 72 1.22 9.25 4.21
N ALA A 73 0.18 8.64 3.65
CA ALA A 73 0.32 7.44 2.83
C ALA A 73 1.21 7.71 1.61
N TYR A 74 1.02 8.83 0.91
CA TYR A 74 1.86 9.20 -0.23
C TYR A 74 3.34 9.35 0.17
N HIS A 75 3.62 10.01 1.30
CA HIS A 75 4.99 10.16 1.79
C HIS A 75 5.65 8.83 2.17
N ASN A 76 4.89 7.94 2.81
CA ASN A 76 5.40 6.67 3.35
C ASN A 76 5.26 5.48 2.39
N ILE A 77 4.76 5.68 1.17
CA ILE A 77 4.42 4.57 0.27
C ILE A 77 5.65 3.75 -0.14
N HIS A 78 6.84 4.36 -0.14
CA HIS A 78 8.10 3.69 -0.45
C HIS A 78 8.47 2.62 0.59
N ASP A 79 8.02 2.78 1.84
CA ASP A 79 8.24 1.83 2.95
C ASP A 79 7.15 0.75 3.03
N PHE A 80 6.17 0.79 2.12
CA PHE A 80 5.08 -0.18 2.13
C PHE A 80 5.57 -1.56 1.71
N ASP A 81 5.40 -2.54 2.60
CA ASP A 81 5.74 -3.94 2.35
C ASP A 81 4.45 -4.76 2.12
N PHE A 82 4.15 -5.00 0.85
CA PHE A 82 2.95 -5.74 0.44
C PHE A 82 2.97 -7.23 0.82
N VAL A 83 4.13 -7.78 1.18
CA VAL A 83 4.26 -9.16 1.66
C VAL A 83 3.83 -9.25 3.12
N LYS A 84 4.12 -8.21 3.92
CA LYS A 84 3.81 -8.19 5.37
C LYS A 84 2.39 -7.76 5.68
N ILE A 85 1.82 -6.83 4.92
CA ILE A 85 0.54 -6.21 5.27
C ILE A 85 -0.27 -5.81 4.04
N LYS A 86 -1.59 -6.10 4.09
CA LYS A 86 -2.52 -5.67 3.04
C LYS A 86 -2.63 -4.14 3.00
N LEU A 87 -2.71 -3.56 1.79
CA LEU A 87 -2.83 -2.12 1.55
C LEU A 87 -3.87 -1.43 2.43
N PHE A 88 -5.06 -2.03 2.55
CA PHE A 88 -6.14 -1.48 3.37
C PHE A 88 -5.79 -1.44 4.86
N THR A 89 -5.17 -2.51 5.38
CA THR A 89 -4.76 -2.56 6.79
C THR A 89 -3.67 -1.51 7.06
N TRP A 90 -2.71 -1.36 6.15
CA TRP A 90 -1.67 -0.33 6.24
C TRP A 90 -2.27 1.09 6.22
N LEU A 91 -3.20 1.39 5.30
CA LEU A 91 -3.92 2.67 5.28
C LEU A 91 -4.70 2.93 6.57
N ASN A 92 -5.36 1.92 7.13
CA ASN A 92 -6.06 2.06 8.41
C ASN A 92 -5.12 2.37 9.57
N GLN A 93 -3.90 1.81 9.59
CA GLN A 93 -2.90 2.15 10.60
C GLN A 93 -2.48 3.62 10.51
N ILE A 94 -2.34 4.15 9.30
CA ILE A 94 -2.06 5.58 9.09
C ILE A 94 -3.23 6.43 9.59
N ALA A 95 -4.46 6.08 9.22
CA ALA A 95 -5.66 6.80 9.69
C ALA A 95 -5.76 6.81 11.21
N LYS A 96 -5.50 5.67 11.85
CA LYS A 96 -5.45 5.56 13.32
C LYS A 96 -4.40 6.47 13.92
N LYS A 97 -3.20 6.55 13.35
CA LYS A 97 -2.16 7.48 13.82
C LYS A 97 -2.59 8.95 13.72
N GLN A 98 -3.34 9.34 12.69
CA GLN A 98 -3.85 10.72 12.58
C GLN A 98 -4.95 10.99 13.62
N LEU A 99 -5.86 10.03 13.84
CA LEU A 99 -6.87 10.12 14.89
C LEU A 99 -6.23 10.27 16.28
N ASP A 100 -5.25 9.42 16.59
CA ASP A 100 -4.56 9.47 17.88
C ASP A 100 -3.89 10.86 18.06
N LYS A 101 -3.20 11.39 17.04
CA LYS A 101 -2.62 12.76 17.09
C LYS A 101 -3.66 13.86 17.34
N GLN A 102 -4.83 13.77 16.72
CA GLN A 102 -5.89 14.76 16.90
C GLN A 102 -6.40 14.81 18.34
N LEU A 103 -6.44 13.66 19.04
CA LEU A 103 -6.90 13.57 20.43
C LEU A 103 -5.89 14.17 21.43
N PHE A 104 -4.59 14.17 21.11
CA PHE A 104 -3.55 14.72 21.99
C PHE A 104 -3.28 16.22 21.74
N ASN A 105 -3.71 16.77 20.59
CA ASN A 105 -3.51 18.16 20.22
C ASN A 105 -4.78 19.04 20.36
N GLY A 106 -5.88 18.45 20.86
CA GLY A 106 -7.19 19.10 21.01
C GLY A 106 -7.49 19.52 22.44
#